data_AF-Q7T1F3-F1
#
_entry.id   AF-Q7T1F3-F1
#
_cell.length_a   1.000
_cell.length_b   1.000
_cell.length_c   1.000
_cell.angle_alpha   90.00
_cell.angle_beta   90.00
_cell.angle_gamma   90.00
#
_symmetry.space_group_name_H-M   'P 1'
#
loop_
_entity.id
_entity.type
_entity.pdbx_description
1 polymer ?
#
loop_
_entity_poly.entity_id
_entity_poly.type
_entity_poly.pdbx_seq_one_letter_code
_entity_poly.pdbx_strand_id
1 'polypeptide(L)'
;IVDFEEIGWGSWIVYPKRYNAYRCEGLCPTPVDETFSPTNHAYMQSLLKLYHPNRVECPSCVPVKMSPLSMLYYENGEVVLRHHEDM
;
A
#
# COMPACT_ATOMS: atom_id res chain seq x y z
N ILE A 1 -5.99 4.26 9.30
CA ILE A 1 -5.88 5.72 9.52
C ILE A 1 -4.47 5.98 10.02
N VAL A 2 -3.77 6.87 9.35
CA VAL A 2 -2.47 7.39 9.79
C VAL A 2 -2.72 8.75 10.42
N ASP A 3 -2.18 8.93 11.62
CA ASP A 3 -2.17 10.20 12.34
C ASP A 3 -0.74 10.75 12.32
N PHE A 4 -0.55 11.92 11.72
CA PHE A 4 0.77 12.51 11.61
C PHE A 4 1.32 12.98 12.96
N GLU A 5 0.45 13.24 13.95
CA GLU A 5 0.89 13.56 15.30
C GLU A 5 1.46 12.32 16.00
N GLU A 6 0.81 11.16 15.86
CA GLU A 6 1.25 9.89 16.47
C GLU A 6 2.62 9.40 15.93
N ILE A 7 2.93 9.69 14.67
CA ILE A 7 4.22 9.32 14.05
C ILE A 7 5.29 10.42 14.16
N GLY A 8 5.02 11.49 14.91
CA GLY A 8 5.99 12.57 15.18
C GLY A 8 6.17 13.59 14.06
N TRP A 9 5.26 13.63 13.08
CA TRP A 9 5.30 14.57 11.95
C TRP A 9 4.33 15.76 12.12
N GLY A 10 3.55 15.77 13.20
CA GLY A 10 2.50 16.76 13.44
C GLY A 10 2.99 18.20 13.57
N SER A 11 4.28 18.43 13.88
CA SER A 11 4.87 19.77 14.01
C SER A 11 5.11 20.46 12.67
N TRP A 12 5.40 19.70 11.60
CA TRP A 12 5.75 20.26 10.30
C TRP A 12 4.66 20.05 9.23
N ILE A 13 3.81 19.02 9.37
CA ILE A 13 2.62 18.84 8.51
C ILE A 13 1.51 19.77 8.97
N VAL A 14 1.07 20.68 8.10
CA VAL A 14 -0.06 21.59 8.37
C VAL A 14 -1.39 20.91 8.08
N TYR A 15 -1.54 20.30 6.90
CA TYR A 15 -2.76 19.60 6.48
C TYR A 15 -2.46 18.49 5.44
N PRO A 16 -3.18 17.36 5.46
CA PRO A 16 -4.10 16.92 6.52
C PRO A 16 -3.33 16.46 7.76
N LYS A 17 -3.96 16.51 8.95
CA LYS A 17 -3.37 15.94 10.19
C LYS A 17 -3.54 14.44 10.29
N ARG A 18 -4.61 13.91 9.69
CA ARG A 18 -4.94 12.48 9.64
C ARG A 18 -5.42 12.14 8.25
N TYR A 19 -5.07 10.96 7.77
CA TYR A 19 -5.57 10.47 6.50
C TYR A 19 -5.79 8.96 6.52
N ASN A 20 -6.65 8.46 5.63
CA ASN A 20 -6.87 7.02 5.52
C ASN A 20 -5.97 6.43 4.43
N ALA A 21 -4.82 5.90 4.83
CA ALA A 21 -3.88 5.19 3.94
C ALA A 21 -4.40 3.81 3.49
N TYR A 22 -5.45 3.29 4.15
CA TYR A 22 -5.88 1.89 4.02
C TYR A 22 -4.69 0.94 4.27
N ARG A 23 -4.89 -0.35 3.96
CA ARG A 23 -3.82 -1.35 3.84
C ARG A 23 -4.36 -2.57 3.11
N CYS A 24 -3.47 -3.33 2.49
CA CYS A 24 -3.77 -4.67 2.00
C CYS A 24 -3.42 -5.69 3.10
N GLU A 25 -4.34 -6.62 3.36
CA GLU A 25 -4.17 -7.65 4.37
C GLU A 25 -5.00 -8.88 3.99
N GLY A 26 -4.47 -10.08 4.27
CA GLY A 26 -5.15 -11.34 4.02
C GLY A 26 -4.32 -12.30 3.17
N LEU A 27 -4.85 -13.52 3.03
CA LEU A 27 -4.24 -14.57 2.21
C LEU A 27 -4.71 -14.44 0.76
N CYS A 28 -3.80 -14.58 -0.19
CA CYS A 28 -4.16 -14.78 -1.60
C CYS A 28 -4.65 -16.23 -1.80
N PRO A 29 -5.79 -16.45 -2.48
CA PRO A 29 -6.30 -17.78 -2.74
C PRO A 29 -5.37 -18.59 -3.66
N THR A 30 -5.54 -19.91 -3.63
CA THR A 30 -4.73 -20.85 -4.41
C THR A 30 -5.67 -21.77 -5.20
N PRO A 31 -5.78 -21.62 -6.53
CA PRO A 31 -5.12 -20.60 -7.36
C PRO A 31 -5.76 -19.22 -7.18
N VAL A 32 -5.01 -18.18 -7.53
CA VAL A 32 -5.53 -16.81 -7.58
C VAL A 32 -6.32 -16.58 -8.87
N ASP A 33 -7.42 -15.83 -8.80
CA ASP A 33 -8.22 -15.46 -9.96
C ASP A 33 -8.10 -13.96 -10.30
N GLU A 34 -8.70 -13.54 -11.41
CA GLU A 34 -8.63 -12.16 -11.93
C GLU A 34 -9.21 -11.11 -11.00
N THR A 35 -10.06 -11.47 -10.02
CA THR A 35 -10.60 -10.51 -9.06
C THR A 35 -9.51 -9.91 -8.15
N PHE A 36 -8.37 -10.59 -8.03
CA PHE A 36 -7.19 -10.13 -7.30
C PHE A 36 -6.17 -9.38 -8.18
N SER A 37 -6.45 -9.23 -9.49
CA SER A 37 -5.55 -8.59 -10.46
C SER A 37 -4.10 -9.13 -10.40
N PRO A 38 -3.89 -10.45 -10.48
CA PRO A 38 -2.56 -11.04 -10.34
C PRO A 38 -1.66 -10.69 -11.53
N THR A 39 -0.36 -10.61 -11.30
CA THR A 39 0.62 -10.70 -12.39
C THR A 39 0.69 -12.15 -12.90
N ASN A 40 1.19 -12.34 -14.13
CA ASN A 40 1.47 -13.69 -14.65
C ASN A 40 2.33 -14.52 -13.68
N HIS A 41 3.31 -13.88 -13.02
CA HIS A 41 4.14 -14.54 -12.02
C HIS A 41 3.32 -15.01 -10.81
N ALA A 42 2.47 -14.15 -10.25
CA ALA A 42 1.62 -14.50 -9.11
C ALA A 42 0.61 -15.62 -9.45
N TYR A 43 0.04 -15.59 -10.66
CA TYR A 43 -0.83 -16.66 -11.15
C TYR A 43 -0.09 -18.00 -11.22
N MET A 44 1.07 -18.03 -11.88
CA MET A 44 1.90 -19.24 -12.00
C MET A 44 2.39 -19.75 -10.63
N GLN A 45 2.78 -18.86 -9.73
CA GLN A 45 3.18 -19.22 -8.36
C GLN A 45 2.00 -19.83 -7.59
N SER A 46 0.78 -19.31 -7.74
CA SER A 46 -0.41 -19.89 -7.13
C SER A 46 -0.73 -21.29 -7.67
N LEU A 47 -0.57 -21.52 -8.98
CA LEU A 47 -0.73 -22.85 -9.56
C LEU A 47 0.34 -23.82 -9.03
N LEU A 48 1.59 -23.36 -8.92
CA LEU A 48 2.67 -24.17 -8.35
C LEU A 48 2.41 -24.49 -6.88
N LYS A 49 1.86 -23.56 -6.10
CA LYS A 49 1.45 -23.78 -4.71
C LYS A 49 0.36 -24.86 -4.61
N LEU A 50 -0.61 -24.86 -5.53
CA LEU A 50 -1.71 -25.83 -5.57
C LEU A 50 -1.20 -27.28 -5.74
N TYR A 51 -0.25 -27.50 -6.65
CA TYR A 51 0.27 -28.84 -6.95
C TYR A 51 1.50 -29.23 -6.11
N HIS A 52 2.30 -28.26 -5.64
CA HIS A 52 3.54 -28.47 -4.89
C HIS A 52 3.62 -27.54 -3.67
N PRO A 53 2.77 -27.74 -2.64
CA PRO A 53 2.59 -26.78 -1.54
C PRO A 53 3.83 -26.49 -0.71
N ASN A 54 4.83 -27.38 -0.70
CA ASN A 54 6.07 -27.22 0.07
C ASN A 54 7.22 -26.59 -0.74
N ARG A 55 7.05 -26.35 -2.04
CA ARG A 55 8.12 -25.77 -2.89
C ARG A 55 8.09 -24.25 -2.94
N VAL A 56 6.92 -23.64 -2.76
CA VAL A 56 6.73 -22.20 -2.86
C VAL A 56 5.76 -21.71 -1.79
N GLU A 57 5.86 -20.43 -1.48
CA GLU A 57 4.89 -19.71 -0.64
C GLU A 57 3.72 -19.19 -1.48
N CYS A 58 2.61 -18.83 -0.82
CA CYS A 58 1.53 -18.13 -1.50
C CYS A 58 1.98 -16.73 -1.92
N PRO A 59 1.43 -16.17 -3.01
CA PRO A 59 1.60 -14.75 -3.31
C PRO A 59 1.15 -13.87 -2.13
N SER A 60 1.81 -12.72 -1.95
CA SER A 60 1.45 -11.76 -0.89
C SER A 60 0.36 -10.79 -1.36
N CYS A 61 -0.55 -10.43 -0.45
CA CYS A 61 -1.56 -9.40 -0.69
C CYS A 61 -0.91 -8.01 -0.59
N VAL A 62 -0.86 -7.28 -1.71
CA VAL A 62 -0.20 -5.97 -1.83
C VAL A 62 -1.08 -4.97 -2.59
N PRO A 63 -0.86 -3.65 -2.43
CA PRO A 63 -1.56 -2.65 -3.22
C PRO A 63 -1.29 -2.83 -4.72
N VAL A 64 -2.36 -2.91 -5.51
CA VAL A 64 -2.29 -2.95 -6.99
C VAL A 64 -2.56 -1.58 -7.63
N LYS A 65 -3.15 -0.66 -6.86
CA LYS A 65 -3.41 0.72 -7.24
C LYS A 65 -3.39 1.60 -6.01
N MET A 66 -2.77 2.76 -6.12
CA MET A 66 -2.73 3.77 -5.07
C MET A 66 -3.20 5.11 -5.64
N SER A 67 -3.56 6.02 -4.76
CA SER A 67 -3.95 7.38 -5.10
C SER A 67 -3.01 8.36 -4.43
N PRO A 68 -2.70 9.48 -5.06
CA PRO A 68 -1.83 10.47 -4.45
C PRO A 68 -2.53 11.25 -3.33
N LEU A 69 -1.73 11.81 -2.42
CA LEU A 69 -2.15 12.70 -1.35
C LEU A 69 -1.53 14.09 -1.52
N SER A 70 -2.37 15.12 -1.58
CA SER A 70 -1.91 16.51 -1.49
C SER A 70 -1.69 16.91 -0.04
N MET A 71 -0.48 17.40 0.26
CA MET A 71 -0.06 17.76 1.60
C MET A 71 0.47 19.20 1.65
N LEU A 72 0.07 19.92 2.69
CA LEU A 72 0.56 21.25 3.05
C LEU A 72 1.47 21.12 4.27
N TYR A 73 2.74 21.53 4.16
CA TYR A 73 3.70 21.41 5.25
C TYR A 73 4.79 22.49 5.21
N TYR A 74 5.51 22.63 6.31
CA TYR A 74 6.67 23.51 6.40
C TYR A 74 7.92 22.85 5.83
N GLU A 75 8.58 23.53 4.90
CA GLU A 75 9.87 23.14 4.34
C GLU A 75 10.78 24.38 4.31
N ASN A 76 11.94 24.31 4.96
CA ASN A 76 12.91 25.43 5.03
C ASN A 76 12.33 26.76 5.53
N GLY A 77 11.32 26.72 6.41
CA GLY A 77 10.66 27.91 6.96
C GLY A 77 9.54 28.47 6.07
N GLU A 78 9.29 27.89 4.91
CA GLU A 78 8.19 28.25 4.01
C GLU A 78 7.09 27.18 4.06
N VAL A 79 5.85 27.60 3.77
CA VAL A 79 4.72 26.67 3.64
C VAL A 79 4.62 26.23 2.19
N VAL A 80 4.74 24.93 1.94
CA VAL A 80 4.68 24.34 0.60
C VAL A 80 3.49 23.40 0.47
N LEU A 81 2.83 23.43 -0.70
CA LEU A 81 1.84 22.45 -1.11
C LEU A 81 2.50 21.49 -2.10
N ARG A 82 2.50 20.19 -1.80
CA ARG A 82 3.01 19.16 -2.71
C ARG A 82 2.05 18.00 -2.86
N HIS A 83 2.15 17.34 -4.00
CA HIS A 83 1.42 16.12 -4.31
C HIS A 83 2.36 14.94 -4.16
N HIS A 84 2.02 14.02 -3.26
CA HIS A 84 2.80 12.82 -2.99
C HIS A 84 2.08 11.62 -3.59
N GLU A 85 2.69 11.02 -4.62
CA GLU A 85 2.21 9.78 -5.22
C GLU A 85 2.32 8.62 -4.23
N ASP A 86 1.51 7.59 -4.44
CA ASP A 86 1.56 6.31 -3.71
C ASP A 86 1.39 6.43 -2.17
N MET A 87 0.54 7.35 -1.72
CA MET A 87 0.27 7.65 -0.30
C MET A 87 -1.03 7.06 0.26
#